data_AF-A0A358SIX4-F1
#
_entry.id   AF-A0A358SIX4-F1
#
_cell.length_a   1.000
_cell.length_b   1.000
_cell.length_c   1.000
_cell.angle_alpha   90.00
_cell.angle_beta   90.00
_cell.angle_gamma   90.00
#
_symmetry.space_group_name_H-M   'P 1'
#
loop_
_entity.id
_entity.type
_entity.pdbx_description
1 polymer ?
#
loop_
_entity_poly.entity_id
_entity_poly.type
_entity_poly.pdbx_seq_one_letter_code
_entity_poly.pdbx_strand_id
1 'polypeptide(L)' 'MVQRVTALRLSPDGTWLAAAVQSAAGDPASYVTSIWRIDPEPAGRPPVRLTRSAEGEGAPEFLPDGAVLFVS' A
#
# COMPACT_ATOMS: atom_id res chain seq x y z
N MET A 1 10.09 -5.91 -14.74
CA MET A 1 10.30 -4.87 -13.72
C MET A 1 9.81 -5.42 -12.39
N VAL A 2 10.59 -5.30 -11.31
CA VAL A 2 10.22 -5.89 -10.01
C VAL A 2 9.46 -4.87 -9.16
N GLN A 3 8.36 -5.30 -8.53
CA GLN A 3 7.69 -4.53 -7.49
C GLN A 3 8.19 -4.96 -6.13
N ARG A 4 8.37 -4.00 -5.22
CA ARG A 4 8.92 -4.24 -3.88
C ARG A 4 7.89 -3.83 -2.84
N VAL A 5 7.58 -4.73 -1.92
CA VAL A 5 6.81 -4.38 -0.71
C VAL A 5 7.80 -3.82 0.30
N THR A 6 7.60 -2.57 0.73
CA THR A 6 8.50 -1.87 1.66
C THR A 6 7.93 -1.78 3.07
N ALA A 7 6.61 -1.90 3.21
CA ALA A 7 5.92 -1.98 4.50
C ALA A 7 4.60 -2.76 4.37
N LEU A 8 4.17 -3.37 5.47
CA LEU A 8 2.91 -4.07 5.59
C LEU A 8 2.31 -3.83 6.99
N ARG A 9 1.02 -3.52 7.05
CA ARG A 9 0.24 -3.39 8.30
C ARG A 9 -1.10 -4.10 8.16
N LEU A 10 -1.51 -4.81 9.20
CA LEU A 10 -2.84 -5.40 9.30
C LEU A 10 -3.80 -4.38 9.92
N SER A 11 -5.00 -4.28 9.37
CA SER A 11 -6.07 -3.47 9.94
C SER A 11 -6.42 -3.96 11.36
N PRO A 12 -6.91 -3.08 12.25
CA PRO A 12 -7.24 -3.48 13.62
C PRO A 12 -8.27 -4.61 13.72
N ASP A 13 -9.20 -4.67 12.75
CA ASP A 13 -10.23 -5.71 12.64
C ASP A 13 -9.73 -6.99 11.96
N GLY A 14 -8.47 -7.02 11.49
CA GLY A 14 -7.85 -8.16 10.81
C GLY A 14 -8.36 -8.41 9.39
N THR A 15 -9.25 -7.58 8.85
CA THR A 15 -9.94 -7.88 7.58
C THR A 15 -9.12 -7.51 6.34
N TRP A 16 -8.09 -6.66 6.45
CA TRP A 16 -7.25 -6.30 5.32
C TRP A 16 -5.85 -5.79 5.70
N LEU A 17 -4.93 -5.87 4.77
CA LEU A 17 -3.56 -5.37 4.89
C LEU A 17 -3.37 -4.09 4.07
N ALA A 18 -2.80 -3.06 4.69
CA ALA A 18 -2.20 -1.93 3.97
C ALA A 18 -0.75 -2.28 3.60
N ALA A 19 -0.44 -2.29 2.31
CA ALA A 19 0.90 -2.56 1.79
C ALA A 19 1.47 -1.32 1.10
N ALA A 20 2.67 -0.90 1.48
CA ALA A 20 3.44 0.07 0.70
C ALA A 20 4.18 -0.68 -0.41
N VAL A 21 3.81 -0.42 -1.65
CA VAL A 21 4.37 -1.10 -2.83
C VAL A 21 5.12 -0.07 -3.67
N GLN A 22 6.42 -0.26 -3.79
CA GLN A 22 7.28 0.50 -4.66
C GLN A 22 7.31 -0.13 -6.06
N SER A 23 7.01 0.69 -7.06
CA SER A 23 7.07 0.34 -8.48
C SER A 23 7.87 1.40 -9.22
N ALA A 24 8.47 1.04 -10.35
CA ALA A 24 9.14 2.06 -11.14
C ALA A 24 8.13 3.06 -11.70
N ALA A 25 8.58 4.30 -11.87
CA ALA A 25 7.79 5.33 -12.53
C ALA A 25 8.19 5.44 -14.01
N GLY A 26 7.67 6.45 -14.71
CA GLY A 26 7.85 6.62 -16.15
C GLY A 26 9.30 6.81 -16.61
N ASP A 27 10.20 7.20 -15.71
CA ASP A 27 11.64 7.31 -15.97
C ASP A 27 12.40 6.06 -15.47
N PRO A 28 13.31 5.48 -16.27
CA PRO A 28 14.06 4.25 -15.95
C PRO A 28 14.87 4.24 -14.65
N ALA A 29 15.12 5.39 -14.01
CA ALA A 29 15.81 5.45 -12.71
C ALA A 29 14.90 5.76 -11.51
N SER A 30 13.61 6.01 -11.75
CA SER A 30 12.68 6.52 -10.74
C SER A 30 11.75 5.43 -10.20
N TYR A 31 11.41 5.55 -8.92
CA TYR A 31 10.45 4.67 -8.25
C TYR A 31 9.42 5.52 -7.50
N VAL A 32 8.17 5.07 -7.52
CA VAL A 32 7.07 5.64 -6.75
C VAL A 32 6.51 4.57 -5.82
N THR A 33 6.21 4.96 -4.58
CA THR A 33 5.56 4.07 -3.61
C THR A 33 4.08 4.40 -3.57
N SER A 34 3.23 3.39 -3.42
CA SER A 34 1.79 3.61 -3.22
C SER A 34 1.24 2.66 -2.19
N ILE A 35 0.18 3.09 -1.52
CA ILE A 35 -0.55 2.24 -0.57
C ILE A 35 -1.56 1.40 -1.33
N TRP A 36 -1.54 0.10 -1.06
CA TRP A 36 -2.47 -0.89 -1.58
C TRP A 36 -3.25 -1.53 -0.44
N ARG A 37 -4.54 -1.80 -0.69
CA ARG A 37 -5.34 -2.72 0.10
C ARG A 37 -5.16 -4.13 -0.43
N ILE A 38 -4.90 -5.08 0.46
CA ILE A 38 -4.85 -6.51 0.18
C ILE A 38 -5.78 -7.21 1.15
N ASP A 39 -6.77 -7.95 0.64
CA ASP A 39 -7.58 -8.82 1.49
C ASP A 39 -6.82 -10.14 1.70
N PRO A 40 -6.57 -10.60 2.94
CA PRO A 40 -5.74 -11.77 3.24
C PRO A 40 -6.46 -13.11 3.02
N GLU A 41 -7.78 -13.09 2.90
CA GLU A 41 -8.59 -14.29 2.69
C GLU A 41 -8.31 -14.95 1.33
N PRO A 42 -8.30 -16.29 1.22
CA PRO A 42 -8.00 -17.00 -0.04
C PRO A 42 -8.96 -16.66 -1.20
N ALA A 43 -10.20 -16.29 -0.89
CA ALA A 43 -11.21 -15.81 -1.85
C ALA A 43 -11.39 -14.27 -1.78
N GLY A 44 -10.40 -13.56 -1.24
CA GLY A 44 -10.40 -12.11 -1.09
C GLY A 44 -10.46 -11.38 -2.43
N ARG A 45 -10.78 -10.08 -2.38
CA ARG A 45 -10.81 -9.25 -3.59
C ARG A 45 -9.39 -9.06 -4.10
N PRO A 46 -9.20 -8.83 -5.41
CA PRO A 46 -7.90 -8.45 -5.96
C PRO A 46 -7.34 -7.22 -5.23
N PRO A 47 -6.01 -7.11 -5.06
CA PRO A 47 -5.40 -5.93 -4.45
C PRO A 47 -5.84 -4.63 -5.13
N VAL A 48 -6.16 -3.61 -4.33
CA VAL A 48 -6.63 -2.30 -4.81
C VAL A 48 -5.66 -1.20 -4.41
N ARG A 49 -5.15 -0.44 -5.37
CA ARG A 49 -4.32 0.75 -5.11
C ARG A 49 -5.18 1.89 -4.55
N LEU A 50 -4.82 2.38 -3.37
CA LEU A 50 -5.54 3.46 -2.67
C LEU A 50 -4.98 4.84 -3.02
N THR A 51 -3.66 4.98 -3.11
CA THR A 51 -2.99 6.28 -3.37
C THR A 51 -2.40 6.37 -4.77
N ARG A 52 -2.31 7.58 -5.33
CA ARG A 52 -1.91 7.80 -6.74
C ARG A 52 -1.06 9.06 -6.99
N SER A 53 -0.48 9.69 -5.96
CA SER A 53 0.33 10.90 -6.19
C SER A 53 1.61 10.63 -6.99
N ALA A 54 2.25 11.71 -7.43
CA ALA A 54 3.53 11.63 -8.13
C ALA A 54 4.71 11.48 -7.15
N GLU A 55 4.57 12.06 -5.96
CA GLU A 55 5.54 12.02 -4.86
C GLU A 55 5.63 10.61 -4.25
N GLY A 56 4.48 9.92 -4.22
CA GLY A 56 4.34 8.61 -3.61
C GLY A 56 3.97 8.69 -2.14
N GLU A 57 3.59 7.55 -1.58
CA GLU A 57 3.14 7.47 -0.19
C GLU A 57 3.68 6.21 0.50
N GLY A 58 4.11 6.37 1.75
CA GLY A 58 4.73 5.31 2.54
C GLY A 58 4.33 5.33 4.02
N ALA A 59 4.98 4.47 4.79
CA ALA A 59 4.75 4.28 6.23
C ALA A 59 3.25 4.23 6.61
N PRO A 60 2.45 3.33 6.02
CA PRO A 60 1.05 3.23 6.36
C PRO A 60 0.91 2.81 7.83
N GLU A 61 -0.01 3.44 8.55
CA GLU A 61 -0.41 3.06 9.91
C GLU A 61 -1.93 3.16 10.06
N PHE A 62 -2.49 2.27 10.88
CA PHE A 62 -3.93 2.25 11.14
C PHE A 62 -4.29 3.02 12.41
N LEU A 63 -5.36 3.80 12.33
CA LEU A 63 -6.07 4.30 13.50
C LEU A 63 -7.00 3.21 14.06
N PRO A 64 -7.42 3.32 15.35
CA PRO A 64 -8.33 2.34 15.96
C PRO A 64 -9.68 2.18 15.25
N ASP A 65 -10.13 3.20 14.54
CA ASP A 65 -11.38 3.19 13.74
C ASP A 65 -11.22 2.51 12.37
N GLY A 66 -10.02 2.05 12.03
CA GLY A 66 -9.70 1.39 10.76
C GLY A 66 -9.32 2.33 9.62
N ALA A 67 -9.28 3.66 9.85
CA ALA A 67 -8.69 4.57 8.88
C ALA A 67 -7.18 4.33 8.74
N VAL A 68 -6.65 4.52 7.53
CA VAL A 68 -5.21 4.41 7.25
C VAL A 68 -4.61 5.80 7.05
N LEU A 69 -3.52 6.07 7.75
CA LEU A 69 -2.68 7.25 7.57
C LEU A 69 -1.39 6.84 6.85
N PHE A 70 -0.76 7.78 6.15
CA PHE A 70 0.51 7.60 5.46
C PHE A 70 1.26 8.93 5.37
N VAL A 71 2.55 8.86 5.04
CA VAL A 71 3.38 10.04 4.71
C VAL A 71 3.60 10.11 3.20
N SER A 72 3.78 11.33 2.68
CA SER A 72 4.15 11.62 1.28
C SER A 72 5.62 11.96 1.14
#